data_AF-A0A0A8UN14-F1
#
_entry.id   AF-A0A0A8UN14-F1
#
_cell.length_a   1.000
_cell.length_b   1.000
_cell.length_c   1.000
_cell.angle_alpha   90.00
_cell.angle_beta   90.00
_cell.angle_gamma   90.00
#
_symmetry.space_group_name_H-M   'P 1'
#
loop_
_entity.id
_entity.type
_entity.pdbx_description
1 polymer ?
#
loop_
_entity_poly.entity_id
_entity_poly.type
_entity_poly.pdbx_seq_one_letter_code
_entity_poly.pdbx_strand_id
1 'polypeptide(L)'
;MPIITDKEAAIRIQRHVRGHLARKKYGIKQAPKSSLTEYKAFLVGNEPIINLPETYKANKEKIALVGTSVLRSLYLICQLGNRVETPKLIIIDNSEKVLAFWRKLRDLIEKSIFIDETANNVIMETKEAKFLKVFSEFLAQNTELYHVIPDNAYNEYQPLFQYEKQDPNNFMKRLVEQHGLSYVLSTIKHMSIIGQSWADPHLLKVIKNILDLHGIKKVYAYPSNIEHCINDEFIEQLRENIEVLKPELSVETDRCPSHGIPETVFLKSGTELQKEKEKRIQNKAIHSILDEFKTKIETIGKHHPQAKQKALNLHRQLTQNLEKVVTQPRASQDFTSYIQQAQTLITAAIPTLERDLSWSDYLLNLIKRIASAVAYGCTLGYAQRFFPMKTAEAATAASQLGIDLEKTSAGPLFSI
;
A
#
# COMPACT_ATOMS: atom_id res chain seq x y z
N MET A 1 7.33 -44.63 29.70
CA MET A 1 7.33 -43.19 29.36
C MET A 1 8.71 -42.83 28.84
N PRO A 2 8.87 -42.11 27.72
CA PRO A 2 10.19 -41.71 27.26
C PRO A 2 10.78 -40.70 28.24
N ILE A 3 12.00 -40.96 28.71
CA ILE A 3 12.76 -40.06 29.60
C ILE A 3 13.21 -38.88 28.73
N ILE A 4 12.62 -37.71 28.96
CA ILE A 4 13.02 -36.46 28.31
C ILE A 4 14.35 -36.04 28.94
N THR A 5 15.37 -35.81 28.12
CA THR A 5 16.67 -35.35 28.59
C THR A 5 16.60 -33.91 29.10
N ASP A 6 17.47 -33.52 30.04
CA ASP A 6 17.53 -32.15 30.56
C ASP A 6 17.70 -31.09 29.46
N LYS A 7 18.42 -31.45 28.38
CA LYS A 7 18.59 -30.61 27.20
C LYS A 7 17.28 -30.39 26.45
N GLU A 8 16.48 -31.43 26.25
CA GLU A 8 15.17 -31.32 25.60
C GLU A 8 14.17 -30.54 26.45
N ALA A 9 14.21 -30.72 27.78
CA ALA A 9 13.42 -29.92 28.72
C ALA A 9 13.81 -28.44 28.65
N ALA A 10 15.11 -28.12 28.67
CA ALA A 10 15.61 -26.76 28.56
C ALA A 10 15.21 -26.10 27.22
N ILE A 11 15.31 -26.81 26.09
CA ILE A 11 14.87 -26.30 24.78
C ILE A 11 13.37 -26.02 24.77
N ARG A 12 12.55 -26.90 25.36
CA ARG A 12 11.09 -26.69 25.46
C ARG A 12 10.74 -25.49 26.32
N ILE A 13 11.39 -25.32 27.46
CA ILE A 13 11.22 -24.16 28.36
C ILE A 13 11.63 -22.88 27.64
N GLN A 14 12.81 -22.84 27.01
CA GLN A 14 13.26 -21.67 26.25
C GLN A 14 12.31 -21.32 25.12
N ARG A 15 11.78 -22.31 24.39
CA ARG A 15 10.76 -22.10 23.35
C ARG A 15 9.48 -21.49 23.93
N HIS A 16 9.01 -21.97 25.09
CA HIS A 16 7.82 -21.44 25.75
C HIS A 16 8.03 -20.01 26.26
N VAL A 17 9.16 -19.75 26.92
CA VAL A 17 9.51 -18.42 27.43
C VAL A 17 9.69 -17.42 26.28
N ARG A 18 10.45 -17.77 25.23
CA ARG A 18 10.60 -16.94 24.04
C ARG A 18 9.26 -16.68 23.36
N GLY A 19 8.42 -17.71 23.25
CA GLY A 19 7.06 -17.58 22.72
C GLY A 19 6.19 -16.64 23.57
N HIS A 20 6.25 -16.74 24.90
CA HIS A 20 5.52 -15.86 25.80
C HIS A 20 6.00 -14.41 25.69
N LEU A 21 7.31 -14.18 25.73
CA LEU A 21 7.91 -12.85 25.58
C LEU A 21 7.61 -12.24 24.21
N ALA A 22 7.66 -13.04 23.15
CA ALA A 22 7.30 -12.60 21.80
C ALA A 22 5.81 -12.21 21.71
N ARG A 23 4.89 -13.02 22.25
CA ARG A 23 3.47 -12.68 22.31
C ARG A 23 3.18 -11.45 23.17
N LYS A 24 3.93 -11.26 24.26
CA LYS A 24 3.82 -10.07 25.12
C LYS A 24 4.33 -8.81 24.43
N LYS A 25 5.44 -8.91 23.68
CA LYS A 25 6.10 -7.77 23.02
C LYS A 25 5.49 -7.41 21.66
N TYR A 26 5.01 -8.40 20.91
CA TYR A 26 4.47 -8.26 19.55
C TYR A 26 2.99 -8.66 19.48
N GLY A 27 2.28 -8.60 20.60
CA GLY A 27 0.86 -8.91 20.66
C GLY A 27 0.08 -7.92 19.81
N ILE A 28 -0.61 -8.42 18.78
CA ILE A 28 -1.51 -7.61 17.97
C ILE A 28 -2.74 -7.28 18.81
N LYS A 29 -2.93 -6.00 19.10
CA LYS A 29 -4.13 -5.51 19.79
C LYS A 29 -5.24 -5.31 18.79
N GLN A 30 -6.36 -5.99 19.02
CA GLN A 30 -7.61 -5.71 18.31
C GLN A 30 -8.09 -4.32 18.72
N ALA A 31 -8.63 -3.58 17.77
CA ALA A 31 -9.34 -2.34 18.06
C ALA A 31 -10.52 -2.65 18.99
N PRO A 32 -10.85 -1.75 19.94
CA PRO A 32 -12.09 -1.85 20.70
C PRO A 32 -13.30 -1.99 19.76
N LYS A 33 -14.31 -2.75 20.18
CA LYS A 33 -15.53 -2.93 19.38
C LYS A 33 -16.18 -1.59 19.02
N SER A 34 -16.14 -0.62 19.93
CA SER A 34 -16.67 0.73 19.75
C SER A 34 -15.95 1.58 18.71
N SER A 35 -14.74 1.20 18.28
CA SER A 35 -14.00 1.87 17.20
C SER A 35 -14.08 1.15 15.87
N LEU A 36 -14.73 -0.02 15.82
CA LEU A 36 -15.02 -0.70 14.57
C LEU A 36 -16.23 -0.05 13.89
N THR A 37 -16.22 -0.05 12.56
CA THR A 37 -17.33 0.46 11.76
C THR A 37 -18.37 -0.63 11.57
N GLU A 38 -19.64 -0.23 11.45
CA GLU A 38 -20.73 -1.15 11.15
C GLU A 38 -21.13 -1.00 9.68
N TYR A 39 -20.49 -1.79 8.80
CA TYR A 39 -20.91 -1.93 7.40
C TYR A 39 -20.94 -3.39 6.98
N LYS A 40 -21.88 -3.73 6.09
CA LYS A 40 -22.04 -5.09 5.56
C LYS A 40 -20.91 -5.43 4.58
N ALA A 41 -20.49 -6.68 4.57
CA ALA A 41 -19.44 -7.15 3.69
C ALA A 41 -19.91 -7.27 2.22
N PHE A 42 -19.01 -6.98 1.28
CA PHE A 42 -19.12 -7.40 -0.11
C PHE A 42 -18.44 -8.77 -0.24
N LEU A 43 -19.21 -9.87 -0.32
CA LEU A 43 -18.63 -11.22 -0.23
C LEU A 43 -17.66 -11.53 -1.36
N VAL A 44 -18.05 -11.26 -2.61
CA VAL A 44 -17.21 -11.48 -3.81
C VAL A 44 -16.27 -10.30 -4.08
N GLY A 45 -16.62 -9.12 -3.55
CA GLY A 45 -15.99 -7.84 -3.89
C GLY A 45 -16.78 -7.09 -4.96
N ASN A 46 -16.72 -5.77 -4.91
CA ASN A 46 -17.33 -4.85 -5.87
C ASN A 46 -16.33 -4.36 -6.92
N GLU A 47 -15.14 -4.95 -6.97
CA GLU A 47 -14.09 -4.57 -7.90
C GLU A 47 -14.18 -5.36 -9.22
N PRO A 48 -13.63 -4.78 -10.31
CA PRO A 48 -13.46 -5.51 -11.56
C PRO A 48 -12.68 -6.81 -11.38
N ILE A 49 -12.71 -7.66 -12.40
CA ILE A 49 -11.93 -8.90 -12.41
C ILE A 49 -10.44 -8.54 -12.29
N ILE A 50 -9.77 -9.18 -11.32
CA ILE A 50 -8.35 -8.94 -11.02
C ILE A 50 -7.55 -10.03 -11.73
N ASN A 51 -6.91 -9.66 -12.84
CA ASN A 51 -6.07 -10.57 -13.61
C ASN A 51 -4.61 -10.48 -13.12
N LEU A 52 -4.22 -11.42 -12.25
CA LEU A 52 -2.85 -11.48 -11.73
C LEU A 52 -1.90 -12.14 -12.75
N PRO A 53 -0.74 -11.53 -13.07
CA PRO A 53 0.28 -12.17 -13.89
C PRO A 53 0.84 -13.43 -13.23
N GLU A 54 1.05 -14.49 -14.03
CA GLU A 54 1.64 -15.75 -13.56
C GLU A 54 3.04 -15.57 -12.94
N THR A 55 3.77 -14.52 -13.32
CA THR A 55 5.09 -14.18 -12.76
C THR A 55 5.06 -13.96 -11.24
N TYR A 56 3.91 -13.57 -10.69
CA TYR A 56 3.76 -13.39 -9.25
C TYR A 56 3.40 -14.68 -8.53
N LYS A 57 2.95 -15.73 -9.22
CA LYS A 57 2.60 -16.99 -8.58
C LYS A 57 3.80 -17.64 -7.90
N ALA A 58 3.58 -18.17 -6.70
CA ALA A 58 4.59 -18.89 -5.94
C ALA A 58 4.76 -20.30 -6.48
N ASN A 59 6.00 -20.78 -6.54
CA ASN A 59 6.29 -22.12 -7.05
C ASN A 59 6.30 -23.14 -5.91
N LYS A 60 7.14 -22.90 -4.90
CA LYS A 60 7.35 -23.83 -3.77
C LYS A 60 7.41 -23.12 -2.42
N GLU A 61 7.67 -21.83 -2.42
CA GLU A 61 7.80 -21.02 -1.24
C GLU A 61 6.44 -20.76 -0.59
N LYS A 62 6.44 -20.67 0.74
CA LYS A 62 5.29 -20.20 1.50
C LYS A 62 5.15 -18.70 1.34
N ILE A 63 3.93 -18.25 1.09
CA ILE A 63 3.61 -16.83 0.90
C ILE A 63 2.65 -16.32 1.96
N ALA A 64 2.54 -15.00 2.08
CA ALA A 64 1.48 -14.35 2.84
C ALA A 64 0.75 -13.30 1.99
N LEU A 65 -0.57 -13.20 2.16
CA LEU A 65 -1.36 -12.06 1.73
C LEU A 65 -1.88 -11.34 2.96
N VAL A 66 -1.54 -10.06 3.07
CA VAL A 66 -2.21 -9.12 3.97
C VAL A 66 -3.29 -8.43 3.17
N GLY A 67 -4.55 -8.70 3.48
CA GLY A 67 -5.68 -8.28 2.66
C GLY A 67 -6.85 -7.76 3.48
N THR A 68 -7.76 -7.07 2.81
CA THR A 68 -9.07 -6.67 3.33
C THR A 68 -10.16 -7.54 2.68
N SER A 69 -11.45 -7.23 2.91
CA SER A 69 -12.57 -7.91 2.24
C SER A 69 -12.74 -9.38 2.66
N VAL A 70 -13.62 -10.08 1.94
CA VAL A 70 -14.02 -11.46 2.20
C VAL A 70 -13.46 -12.38 1.11
N LEU A 71 -14.30 -13.03 0.29
CA LEU A 71 -13.88 -14.14 -0.56
C LEU A 71 -12.86 -13.71 -1.63
N ARG A 72 -12.80 -12.43 -1.98
CA ARG A 72 -11.78 -11.91 -2.89
C ARG A 72 -10.35 -12.09 -2.37
N SER A 73 -10.12 -11.81 -1.08
CA SER A 73 -8.81 -12.04 -0.45
C SER A 73 -8.43 -13.52 -0.48
N LEU A 74 -9.39 -14.42 -0.24
CA LEU A 74 -9.18 -15.86 -0.33
C LEU A 74 -8.89 -16.31 -1.76
N TYR A 75 -9.58 -15.76 -2.75
CA TYR A 75 -9.32 -16.03 -4.15
C TYR A 75 -7.89 -15.62 -4.55
N LEU A 76 -7.49 -14.39 -4.25
CA LEU A 76 -6.17 -13.87 -4.61
C LEU A 76 -5.04 -14.69 -3.99
N ILE A 77 -5.14 -15.03 -2.69
CA ILE A 77 -4.09 -15.84 -2.02
C ILE A 77 -4.05 -17.27 -2.55
N CYS A 78 -5.18 -17.84 -2.95
CA CYS A 78 -5.23 -19.16 -3.58
C CYS A 78 -4.64 -19.15 -5.00
N GLN A 79 -4.82 -18.06 -5.75
CA GLN A 79 -4.24 -17.85 -7.07
C GLN A 79 -2.72 -17.63 -7.03
N LEU A 80 -2.25 -16.82 -6.08
CA LEU A 80 -0.83 -16.52 -5.89
C LEU A 80 -0.05 -17.68 -5.26
N GLY A 81 -0.71 -18.51 -4.44
CA GLY A 81 -0.06 -19.58 -3.71
C GLY A 81 0.22 -20.83 -4.54
N ASN A 82 0.78 -21.83 -3.87
CA ASN A 82 0.98 -23.17 -4.42
C ASN A 82 0.33 -24.20 -3.51
N ARG A 83 -0.05 -25.37 -4.05
CA ARG A 83 -0.69 -26.44 -3.28
C ARG A 83 0.26 -27.18 -2.33
N VAL A 84 1.57 -26.88 -2.36
CA VAL A 84 2.59 -27.54 -1.52
C VAL A 84 2.61 -26.92 -0.12
N GLU A 85 2.57 -25.59 -0.05
CA GLU A 85 2.58 -24.83 1.21
C GLU A 85 1.24 -24.11 1.40
N THR A 86 0.56 -24.34 2.53
CA THR A 86 -0.64 -23.56 2.85
C THR A 86 -0.25 -22.09 3.04
N PRO A 87 -0.79 -21.16 2.24
CA PRO A 87 -0.41 -19.77 2.31
C PRO A 87 -0.96 -19.13 3.59
N LYS A 88 -0.32 -18.04 4.04
CA LYS A 88 -0.76 -17.30 5.21
C LYS A 88 -1.66 -16.13 4.80
N LEU A 89 -2.96 -16.32 4.90
CA LEU A 89 -3.93 -15.22 4.77
C LEU A 89 -4.04 -14.44 6.08
N ILE A 90 -3.87 -13.12 6.02
CA ILE A 90 -4.05 -12.20 7.14
C ILE A 90 -5.07 -11.15 6.71
N ILE A 91 -6.26 -11.19 7.31
CA ILE A 91 -7.31 -10.20 7.09
C ILE A 91 -7.16 -9.08 8.12
N ILE A 92 -7.06 -7.85 7.62
CA ILE A 92 -7.15 -6.62 8.40
C ILE A 92 -8.38 -5.88 7.88
N ASP A 93 -9.37 -5.69 8.75
CA ASP A 93 -10.60 -5.00 8.39
C ASP A 93 -11.12 -4.24 9.62
N ASN A 94 -11.73 -3.07 9.40
CA ASN A 94 -12.32 -2.29 10.48
C ASN A 94 -13.84 -2.50 10.62
N SER A 95 -14.48 -3.29 9.75
CA SER A 95 -15.89 -3.66 9.87
C SER A 95 -16.13 -4.81 10.83
N GLU A 96 -17.04 -4.60 11.78
CA GLU A 96 -17.51 -5.66 12.65
C GLU A 96 -18.12 -6.84 11.84
N LYS A 97 -18.86 -6.56 10.76
CA LYS A 97 -19.55 -7.60 9.99
C LYS A 97 -18.58 -8.44 9.17
N VAL A 98 -17.55 -7.84 8.57
CA VAL A 98 -16.48 -8.58 7.86
C VAL A 98 -15.75 -9.51 8.82
N LEU A 99 -15.38 -8.99 10.01
CA LEU A 99 -14.69 -9.78 11.03
C LEU A 99 -15.59 -10.92 11.57
N ALA A 100 -16.87 -10.64 11.80
CA ALA A 100 -17.84 -11.63 12.24
C ALA A 100 -18.03 -12.73 11.19
N PHE A 101 -18.14 -12.37 9.91
CA PHE A 101 -18.26 -13.34 8.82
C PHE A 101 -17.08 -14.31 8.82
N TRP A 102 -15.85 -13.78 8.82
CA TRP A 102 -14.65 -14.62 8.79
C TRP A 102 -14.53 -15.52 10.03
N ARG A 103 -14.84 -14.99 11.21
CA ARG A 103 -14.79 -15.77 12.45
C ARG A 103 -15.80 -16.92 12.43
N LYS A 104 -17.04 -16.67 12.01
CA LYS A 104 -18.07 -17.71 11.91
C LYS A 104 -17.76 -18.74 10.80
N LEU A 105 -17.27 -18.30 9.64
CA LEU A 105 -16.88 -19.21 8.56
C LEU A 105 -15.69 -20.09 8.96
N ARG A 106 -14.69 -19.55 9.65
CA ARG A 106 -13.57 -20.34 10.16
C ARG A 106 -14.03 -21.35 11.21
N ASP A 107 -14.90 -20.93 12.14
CA ASP A 107 -15.47 -21.82 13.16
C ASP A 107 -16.26 -22.98 12.53
N LEU A 108 -17.05 -22.71 11.49
CA LEU A 108 -17.74 -23.72 10.71
C LEU A 108 -16.77 -24.76 10.12
N ILE A 109 -15.67 -24.29 9.53
CA ILE A 109 -14.66 -25.16 8.91
C ILE A 109 -13.87 -25.96 9.96
N GLU A 110 -13.59 -25.38 11.12
CA GLU A 110 -12.88 -26.05 12.22
C GLU A 110 -13.72 -27.15 12.87
N LYS A 111 -15.02 -26.94 13.00
CA LYS A 111 -15.96 -27.90 13.61
C LYS A 111 -16.41 -29.00 12.66
N SER A 112 -16.32 -28.75 11.36
CA SER A 112 -16.83 -29.69 10.36
C SER A 112 -15.79 -30.73 9.96
N ILE A 113 -16.19 -31.99 9.96
CA ILE A 113 -15.40 -33.09 9.40
C ILE A 113 -15.65 -33.09 7.88
N PHE A 114 -14.90 -32.26 7.17
CA PHE A 114 -14.80 -32.32 5.69
C PHE A 114 -13.54 -33.09 5.24
N ILE A 115 -12.88 -33.83 6.18
CA ILE A 115 -11.61 -34.55 5.99
C ILE A 115 -11.83 -36.06 6.24
N ASP A 116 -11.12 -36.90 5.50
CA ASP A 116 -11.33 -38.35 5.24
C ASP A 116 -12.01 -39.23 6.30
N GLU A 117 -13.08 -39.89 5.86
CA GLU A 117 -13.40 -41.26 6.26
C GLU A 117 -13.53 -42.11 4.98
N THR A 118 -12.63 -43.07 4.81
CA THR A 118 -12.76 -44.16 3.85
C THR A 118 -13.99 -45.01 4.19
N ALA A 119 -15.03 -44.98 3.36
CA ALA A 119 -16.10 -45.99 3.43
C ALA A 119 -16.86 -46.16 2.10
N ASN A 120 -16.53 -47.27 1.43
CA ASN A 120 -17.41 -48.23 0.76
C ASN A 120 -18.73 -47.75 0.12
N ASN A 121 -18.73 -47.71 -1.22
CA ASN A 121 -19.76 -48.22 -2.13
C ASN A 121 -21.25 -47.96 -1.82
N VAL A 122 -21.60 -46.73 -1.48
CA VAL A 122 -22.93 -46.16 -1.76
C VAL A 122 -22.67 -44.79 -2.40
N ILE A 123 -23.52 -44.31 -3.30
CA ILE A 123 -23.35 -42.99 -3.96
C ILE A 123 -23.43 -41.91 -2.87
N MET A 124 -22.29 -41.63 -2.25
CA MET A 124 -22.10 -40.67 -1.17
C MET A 124 -21.88 -39.32 -1.81
N GLU A 125 -22.62 -38.32 -1.34
CA GLU A 125 -22.38 -36.90 -1.64
C GLU A 125 -20.88 -36.61 -1.50
N THR A 126 -20.27 -36.02 -2.54
CA THR A 126 -18.83 -35.70 -2.50
C THR A 126 -18.57 -34.70 -1.36
N LYS A 127 -17.37 -34.73 -0.77
CA LYS A 127 -16.97 -33.76 0.28
C LYS A 127 -17.18 -32.32 -0.16
N GLU A 128 -16.95 -32.05 -1.44
CA GLU A 128 -17.18 -30.75 -2.07
C GLU A 128 -18.66 -30.39 -2.08
N ALA A 129 -19.54 -31.29 -2.54
CA ALA A 129 -20.99 -31.06 -2.52
C ALA A 129 -21.49 -30.81 -1.08
N LYS A 130 -21.06 -31.63 -0.11
CA LYS A 130 -21.39 -31.47 1.30
C LYS A 130 -20.94 -30.11 1.85
N PHE A 131 -19.69 -29.70 1.56
CA PHE A 131 -19.19 -28.39 1.95
C PHE A 131 -19.99 -27.25 1.32
N LEU A 132 -20.26 -27.30 0.02
CA LEU A 132 -20.99 -26.24 -0.68
C LEU A 132 -22.43 -26.11 -0.18
N LYS A 133 -23.08 -27.22 0.19
CA LYS A 133 -24.39 -27.21 0.83
C LYS A 133 -24.34 -26.52 2.20
N VAL A 134 -23.40 -26.93 3.06
CA VAL A 134 -23.23 -26.32 4.39
C VAL A 134 -22.84 -24.84 4.29
N PHE A 135 -22.03 -24.47 3.29
CA PHE A 135 -21.70 -23.07 3.01
C PHE A 135 -22.93 -22.27 2.58
N SER A 136 -23.81 -22.84 1.75
CA SER A 136 -25.08 -22.21 1.35
C SER A 136 -26.00 -21.97 2.56
N GLU A 137 -26.12 -22.96 3.44
CA GLU A 137 -26.90 -22.84 4.70
C GLU A 137 -26.29 -21.78 5.63
N PHE A 138 -24.95 -21.76 5.74
CA PHE A 138 -24.24 -20.73 6.49
C PHE A 138 -24.55 -19.33 5.96
N LEU A 139 -24.53 -19.11 4.66
CA LEU A 139 -24.88 -17.82 4.07
C LEU A 139 -26.33 -17.41 4.40
N ALA A 140 -27.28 -18.33 4.22
CA ALA A 140 -28.69 -18.08 4.52
C ALA A 140 -28.94 -17.68 6.00
N GLN A 141 -28.17 -18.26 6.93
CA GLN A 141 -28.25 -17.96 8.36
C GLN A 141 -27.53 -16.67 8.79
N ASN A 142 -26.73 -16.06 7.90
CA ASN A 142 -25.84 -14.94 8.24
C ASN A 142 -26.00 -13.75 7.28
N THR A 143 -27.19 -13.57 6.70
CA THR A 143 -27.50 -12.49 5.73
C THR A 143 -27.37 -11.08 6.31
N GLU A 144 -27.36 -10.94 7.64
CA GLU A 144 -27.09 -9.68 8.34
C GLU A 144 -25.64 -9.20 8.17
N LEU A 145 -24.71 -10.10 7.81
CA LEU A 145 -23.28 -9.79 7.73
C LEU A 145 -22.85 -9.22 6.38
N TYR A 146 -23.66 -9.37 5.33
CA TYR A 146 -23.23 -9.04 3.97
C TYR A 146 -24.35 -8.46 3.09
N HIS A 147 -23.94 -7.81 2.01
CA HIS A 147 -24.85 -7.30 0.99
C HIS A 147 -25.32 -8.43 0.09
N VAL A 148 -26.64 -8.57 -0.08
CA VAL A 148 -27.23 -9.44 -1.11
C VAL A 148 -27.27 -8.63 -2.40
N ILE A 149 -26.42 -9.00 -3.36
CA ILE A 149 -26.24 -8.28 -4.63
C ILE A 149 -26.70 -9.22 -5.75
N PRO A 150 -27.54 -8.76 -6.70
CA PRO A 150 -27.90 -9.55 -7.87
C PRO A 150 -26.66 -9.96 -8.65
N ASP A 151 -26.64 -11.19 -9.16
CA ASP A 151 -25.44 -11.83 -9.70
C ASP A 151 -24.68 -11.00 -10.74
N ASN A 152 -25.40 -10.29 -11.61
CA ASN A 152 -24.83 -9.50 -12.70
C ASN A 152 -24.95 -7.97 -12.52
N ALA A 153 -25.29 -7.51 -11.32
CA ALA A 153 -25.65 -6.11 -11.07
C ALA A 153 -24.59 -5.10 -11.52
N TYR A 154 -23.30 -5.38 -11.27
CA TYR A 154 -22.22 -4.45 -11.64
C TYR A 154 -21.97 -4.40 -13.15
N ASN A 155 -22.04 -5.54 -13.85
CA ASN A 155 -21.88 -5.56 -15.31
C ASN A 155 -23.06 -4.87 -16.02
N GLU A 156 -24.27 -4.96 -15.47
CA GLU A 156 -25.44 -4.24 -15.99
C GLU A 156 -25.34 -2.74 -15.75
N TYR A 157 -24.80 -2.34 -14.60
CA TYR A 157 -24.61 -0.94 -14.25
C TYR A 157 -23.43 -0.29 -14.98
N GLN A 158 -22.34 -1.03 -15.21
CA GLN A 158 -21.08 -0.54 -15.81
C GLN A 158 -20.58 -1.49 -16.91
N PRO A 159 -21.21 -1.50 -18.10
CA PRO A 159 -20.92 -2.49 -19.15
C PRO A 159 -19.54 -2.34 -19.80
N LEU A 160 -18.84 -1.23 -19.56
CA LEU A 160 -17.48 -1.00 -20.06
C LEU A 160 -16.42 -1.78 -19.26
N PHE A 161 -16.76 -2.23 -18.06
CA PHE A 161 -15.86 -2.97 -17.18
C PHE A 161 -16.41 -4.37 -16.92
N GLN A 162 -15.52 -5.31 -16.62
CA GLN A 162 -15.91 -6.67 -16.32
C GLN A 162 -15.77 -6.93 -14.82
N TYR A 163 -16.87 -7.31 -14.19
CA TYR A 163 -16.96 -7.65 -12.78
C TYR A 163 -17.25 -9.13 -12.59
N GLU A 164 -16.84 -9.63 -11.43
CA GLU A 164 -17.24 -10.97 -11.01
C GLU A 164 -18.74 -11.05 -10.81
N LYS A 165 -19.28 -12.22 -11.13
CA LYS A 165 -20.62 -12.65 -10.75
C LYS A 165 -20.74 -12.68 -9.22
N GLN A 166 -21.79 -12.05 -8.71
CA GLN A 166 -21.94 -11.72 -7.29
C GLN A 166 -22.57 -12.83 -6.44
N ASP A 167 -23.00 -13.95 -7.04
CA ASP A 167 -23.46 -15.12 -6.28
C ASP A 167 -22.29 -15.77 -5.51
N PRO A 168 -22.27 -15.66 -4.16
CA PRO A 168 -21.18 -16.19 -3.34
C PRO A 168 -21.09 -17.73 -3.37
N ASN A 169 -22.20 -18.46 -3.59
CA ASN A 169 -22.18 -19.92 -3.67
C ASN A 169 -21.45 -20.37 -4.93
N ASN A 170 -21.81 -19.77 -6.07
CA ASN A 170 -21.14 -20.03 -7.34
C ASN A 170 -19.67 -19.57 -7.31
N PHE A 171 -19.37 -18.45 -6.65
CA PHE A 171 -17.99 -18.01 -6.46
C PHE A 171 -17.16 -19.02 -5.65
N MET A 172 -17.67 -19.47 -4.49
CA MET A 172 -16.98 -20.47 -3.67
C MET A 172 -16.82 -21.81 -4.39
N LYS A 173 -17.85 -22.24 -5.14
CA LYS A 173 -17.79 -23.46 -5.98
C LYS A 173 -16.65 -23.37 -6.98
N ARG A 174 -16.56 -22.29 -7.77
CA ARG A 174 -15.45 -22.09 -8.72
C ARG A 174 -14.08 -22.10 -8.03
N LEU A 175 -13.99 -21.47 -6.87
CA LEU A 175 -12.75 -21.40 -6.09
C LEU A 175 -12.30 -22.79 -5.60
N VAL A 176 -13.24 -23.63 -5.15
CA VAL A 176 -12.99 -25.03 -4.78
C VAL A 176 -12.61 -25.88 -6.00
N GLU A 177 -13.33 -25.76 -7.11
CA GLU A 177 -13.03 -26.50 -8.35
C GLU A 177 -11.63 -26.16 -8.89
N GLN A 178 -11.26 -24.88 -8.86
CA GLN A 178 -9.98 -24.40 -9.38
C GLN A 178 -8.79 -24.76 -8.48
N HIS A 179 -8.94 -24.64 -7.17
CA HIS A 179 -7.81 -24.75 -6.23
C HIS A 179 -7.80 -26.03 -5.38
N GLY A 180 -8.91 -26.76 -5.36
CA GLY A 180 -9.13 -27.97 -4.55
C GLY A 180 -9.61 -27.65 -3.14
N LEU A 181 -10.63 -28.38 -2.67
CA LEU A 181 -11.28 -28.16 -1.37
C LEU A 181 -10.30 -28.08 -0.21
N SER A 182 -9.41 -29.06 -0.08
CA SER A 182 -8.47 -29.16 1.05
C SER A 182 -7.60 -27.91 1.18
N TYR A 183 -7.09 -27.40 0.05
CA TYR A 183 -6.23 -26.23 0.03
C TYR A 183 -6.97 -24.95 0.43
N VAL A 184 -8.20 -24.79 -0.07
CA VAL A 184 -9.09 -23.67 0.26
C VAL A 184 -9.44 -23.67 1.74
N LEU A 185 -9.92 -24.80 2.27
CA LEU A 185 -10.30 -24.92 3.68
C LEU A 185 -9.09 -24.77 4.61
N SER A 186 -7.93 -25.32 4.24
CA SER A 186 -6.68 -25.14 4.99
C SER A 186 -6.30 -23.66 5.10
N THR A 187 -6.43 -22.91 4.00
CA THR A 187 -6.16 -21.47 3.98
C THR A 187 -7.08 -20.70 4.94
N ILE A 188 -8.39 -20.99 4.94
CA ILE A 188 -9.34 -20.36 5.85
C ILE A 188 -9.05 -20.76 7.30
N LYS A 189 -8.79 -22.05 7.56
CA LYS A 189 -8.48 -22.56 8.91
C LYS A 189 -7.24 -21.89 9.52
N HIS A 190 -6.22 -21.66 8.71
CA HIS A 190 -4.94 -21.11 9.18
C HIS A 190 -4.80 -19.59 9.04
N MET A 191 -5.88 -18.89 8.65
CA MET A 191 -5.88 -17.44 8.51
C MET A 191 -5.77 -16.70 9.85
N SER A 192 -5.31 -15.46 9.82
CA SER A 192 -5.38 -14.52 10.94
C SER A 192 -6.42 -13.44 10.65
N ILE A 193 -7.27 -13.14 11.64
CA ILE A 193 -8.35 -12.15 11.52
C ILE A 193 -8.08 -11.03 12.52
N ILE A 194 -7.87 -9.82 12.03
CA ILE A 194 -7.48 -8.66 12.84
C ILE A 194 -8.48 -7.52 12.60
N GLY A 195 -9.23 -7.17 13.64
CA GLY A 195 -10.09 -6.00 13.65
C GLY A 195 -9.29 -4.76 13.96
N GLN A 196 -8.84 -4.03 12.94
CA GLN A 196 -8.01 -2.83 13.08
C GLN A 196 -8.00 -2.01 11.78
N SER A 197 -7.68 -0.72 11.89
CA SER A 197 -7.41 0.12 10.72
C SER A 197 -6.08 -0.24 10.06
N TRP A 198 -6.04 -0.18 8.72
CA TRP A 198 -4.79 -0.24 7.96
C TRP A 198 -3.87 0.97 8.22
N ALA A 199 -4.44 2.08 8.69
CA ALA A 199 -3.68 3.27 9.10
C ALA A 199 -3.08 3.17 10.50
N ASP A 200 -3.24 2.04 11.23
CA ASP A 200 -2.58 1.86 12.52
C ASP A 200 -1.03 1.83 12.36
N PRO A 201 -0.28 2.74 13.02
CA PRO A 201 1.15 2.95 12.76
C PRO A 201 2.06 1.80 13.27
N HIS A 202 1.50 0.78 13.92
CA HIS A 202 2.26 -0.32 14.51
C HIS A 202 1.89 -1.68 13.93
N LEU A 203 0.67 -1.85 13.46
CA LEU A 203 0.12 -3.13 13.03
C LEU A 203 0.95 -3.78 11.92
N LEU A 204 1.16 -3.10 10.79
CA LEU A 204 1.86 -3.68 9.65
C LEU A 204 3.34 -3.95 9.95
N LYS A 205 3.97 -3.15 10.83
CA LYS A 205 5.32 -3.43 11.36
C LYS A 205 5.36 -4.70 12.20
N VAL A 206 4.37 -4.92 13.07
CA VAL A 206 4.27 -6.14 13.86
C VAL A 206 4.03 -7.35 12.97
N ILE A 207 3.13 -7.25 12.00
CA ILE A 207 2.86 -8.31 11.03
C ILE A 207 4.12 -8.66 10.25
N LYS A 208 4.86 -7.67 9.74
CA LYS A 208 6.12 -7.91 9.03
C LYS A 208 7.12 -8.68 9.88
N ASN A 209 7.32 -8.27 11.14
CA ASN A 209 8.22 -8.98 12.06
C ASN A 209 7.78 -10.43 12.31
N ILE A 210 6.48 -10.69 12.40
CA ILE A 210 5.94 -12.04 12.55
C ILE A 210 6.20 -12.87 11.30
N LEU A 211 5.94 -12.31 10.11
CA LEU A 211 6.21 -12.99 8.83
C LEU A 211 7.70 -13.33 8.69
N ASP A 212 8.59 -12.41 9.06
CA ASP A 212 10.04 -12.62 9.06
C ASP A 212 10.47 -13.72 10.03
N LEU A 213 9.90 -13.74 11.24
CA LEU A 213 10.15 -14.79 12.23
C LEU A 213 9.73 -16.19 11.70
N HIS A 214 8.67 -16.23 10.89
CA HIS A 214 8.18 -17.46 10.24
C HIS A 214 8.89 -17.77 8.91
N GLY A 215 9.87 -16.96 8.49
CA GLY A 215 10.60 -17.15 7.24
C GLY A 215 9.79 -16.90 5.97
N ILE A 216 8.63 -16.23 6.08
CA ILE A 216 7.77 -15.92 4.94
C ILE A 216 8.28 -14.64 4.27
N LYS A 217 9.07 -14.80 3.22
CA LYS A 217 9.73 -13.68 2.51
C LYS A 217 8.83 -13.03 1.46
N LYS A 218 7.99 -13.81 0.79
CA LYS A 218 7.12 -13.37 -0.31
C LYS A 218 5.77 -12.94 0.26
N VAL A 219 5.55 -11.63 0.28
CA VAL A 219 4.39 -10.98 0.91
C VAL A 219 3.64 -10.19 -0.15
N TYR A 220 2.32 -10.26 -0.12
CA TYR A 220 1.41 -9.50 -0.98
C TYR A 220 0.54 -8.60 -0.12
N ALA A 221 0.15 -7.46 -0.68
CA ALA A 221 -0.83 -6.56 -0.09
C ALA A 221 -2.06 -6.47 -0.98
N TYR A 222 -3.25 -6.49 -0.37
CA TYR A 222 -4.50 -6.20 -1.06
C TYR A 222 -5.34 -5.26 -0.18
N PRO A 223 -5.01 -3.95 -0.19
CA PRO A 223 -5.77 -2.93 0.51
C PRO A 223 -7.07 -2.55 -0.22
N SER A 224 -7.33 -3.05 -1.44
CA SER A 224 -8.50 -2.65 -2.25
C SER A 224 -8.50 -1.12 -2.45
N ASN A 225 -9.66 -0.47 -2.31
CA ASN A 225 -9.85 0.97 -2.44
C ASN A 225 -9.88 1.70 -1.09
N ILE A 226 -9.27 1.13 -0.03
CA ILE A 226 -9.25 1.75 1.31
C ILE A 226 -8.70 3.17 1.26
N GLU A 227 -7.69 3.44 0.42
CA GLU A 227 -7.11 4.76 0.25
C GLU A 227 -8.15 5.83 -0.12
N HIS A 228 -9.18 5.46 -0.89
CA HIS A 228 -10.28 6.34 -1.31
C HIS A 228 -11.48 6.35 -0.35
N CYS A 229 -11.39 5.61 0.76
CA CYS A 229 -12.47 5.42 1.73
C CYS A 229 -12.12 5.95 3.13
N ILE A 230 -10.90 6.46 3.32
CA ILE A 230 -10.44 7.04 4.59
C ILE A 230 -10.24 8.55 4.47
N ASN A 231 -10.15 9.24 5.61
CA ASN A 231 -9.83 10.67 5.61
C ASN A 231 -8.43 10.93 5.03
N ASP A 232 -8.27 12.06 4.34
CA ASP A 232 -7.02 12.47 3.70
C ASP A 232 -5.82 12.46 4.66
N GLU A 233 -6.04 12.79 5.94
CA GLU A 233 -5.01 12.79 6.98
C GLU A 233 -4.37 11.41 7.24
N PHE A 234 -5.07 10.31 6.92
CA PHE A 234 -4.61 8.94 7.15
C PHE A 234 -4.04 8.28 5.89
N ILE A 235 -4.20 8.88 4.71
CA ILE A 235 -3.73 8.32 3.43
C ILE A 235 -2.22 8.09 3.44
N GLU A 236 -1.45 9.09 3.90
CA GLU A 236 0.01 8.95 3.97
C GLU A 236 0.44 7.87 4.95
N GLN A 237 -0.22 7.78 6.11
CA GLN A 237 0.07 6.74 7.09
C GLN A 237 -0.27 5.34 6.55
N LEU A 238 -1.39 5.18 5.83
CA LEU A 238 -1.76 3.95 5.14
C LEU A 238 -0.66 3.50 4.16
N ARG A 239 -0.23 4.41 3.28
CA ARG A 239 0.81 4.13 2.27
C ARG A 239 2.13 3.74 2.93
N GLU A 240 2.56 4.48 3.95
CA GLU A 240 3.75 4.16 4.73
C GLU A 240 3.65 2.78 5.40
N ASN A 241 2.48 2.44 5.94
CA ASN A 241 2.26 1.13 6.56
C ASN A 241 2.34 -0.01 5.52
N ILE A 242 1.76 0.16 4.33
CA ILE A 242 1.84 -0.85 3.25
C ILE A 242 3.30 -1.08 2.85
N GLU A 243 4.10 -0.01 2.73
CA GLU A 243 5.53 -0.12 2.41
C GLU A 243 6.33 -0.89 3.44
N VAL A 244 5.96 -0.81 4.73
CA VAL A 244 6.63 -1.56 5.80
C VAL A 244 6.54 -3.07 5.57
N LEU A 245 5.47 -3.56 4.92
CA LEU A 245 5.35 -4.96 4.55
C LEU A 245 6.37 -5.39 3.49
N LYS A 246 6.90 -4.45 2.71
CA LYS A 246 7.72 -4.68 1.51
C LYS A 246 7.06 -5.71 0.58
N PRO A 247 5.82 -5.45 0.12
CA PRO A 247 5.11 -6.41 -0.69
C PRO A 247 5.80 -6.59 -2.05
N GLU A 248 5.76 -7.81 -2.58
CA GLU A 248 6.19 -8.08 -3.95
C GLU A 248 5.20 -7.48 -4.96
N LEU A 249 3.92 -7.50 -4.60
CA LEU A 249 2.82 -6.87 -5.32
C LEU A 249 1.78 -6.34 -4.32
N SER A 250 1.36 -5.08 -4.54
CA SER A 250 0.16 -4.48 -3.94
C SER A 250 -0.94 -4.42 -5.00
N VAL A 251 -2.13 -4.92 -4.66
CA VAL A 251 -3.32 -4.89 -5.52
C VAL A 251 -4.27 -3.84 -4.96
N GLU A 252 -4.37 -2.73 -5.66
CA GLU A 252 -5.17 -1.56 -5.28
C GLU A 252 -6.27 -1.33 -6.31
N THR A 253 -7.35 -0.68 -5.91
CA THR A 253 -8.43 -0.29 -6.81
C THR A 253 -8.84 1.15 -6.57
N ASP A 254 -9.32 1.81 -7.61
CA ASP A 254 -9.85 3.17 -7.48
C ASP A 254 -11.22 3.18 -6.80
N ARG A 255 -11.78 4.38 -6.68
CA ARG A 255 -13.19 4.58 -6.35
C ARG A 255 -13.72 5.67 -7.29
N CYS A 256 -14.56 5.27 -8.25
CA CYS A 256 -15.11 6.24 -9.19
C CYS A 256 -15.87 7.35 -8.44
N PRO A 257 -15.54 8.64 -8.64
CA PRO A 257 -16.20 9.74 -7.93
C PRO A 257 -17.71 9.87 -8.22
N SER A 258 -18.17 9.36 -9.37
CA SER A 258 -19.57 9.54 -9.79
C SER A 258 -20.54 8.55 -9.14
N HIS A 259 -20.12 7.29 -8.93
CA HIS A 259 -20.98 6.23 -8.41
C HIS A 259 -20.35 5.40 -7.29
N GLY A 260 -19.08 5.65 -6.94
CA GLY A 260 -18.40 5.02 -5.82
C GLY A 260 -18.03 3.54 -6.01
N ILE A 261 -18.15 3.01 -7.23
CA ILE A 261 -17.76 1.63 -7.58
C ILE A 261 -16.37 1.68 -8.23
N PRO A 262 -15.44 0.78 -7.87
CA PRO A 262 -14.14 0.71 -8.52
C PRO A 262 -14.25 0.30 -9.99
N GLU A 263 -13.46 0.94 -10.84
CA GLU A 263 -13.37 0.73 -12.30
C GLU A 263 -11.99 0.23 -12.73
N THR A 264 -10.96 0.60 -11.96
CA THR A 264 -9.56 0.34 -12.31
C THR A 264 -8.88 -0.51 -11.24
N VAL A 265 -8.12 -1.50 -11.69
CA VAL A 265 -7.22 -2.30 -10.84
C VAL A 265 -5.78 -1.88 -11.09
N PHE A 266 -5.08 -1.51 -10.02
CA PHE A 266 -3.65 -1.17 -10.04
C PHE A 266 -2.84 -2.31 -9.45
N LEU A 267 -1.92 -2.84 -10.24
CA LEU A 267 -0.96 -3.85 -9.83
C LEU A 267 0.39 -3.19 -9.61
N LYS A 268 0.70 -2.82 -8.36
CA LYS A 268 1.93 -2.11 -8.01
C LYS A 268 2.99 -3.08 -7.50
N SER A 269 4.03 -3.30 -8.30
CA SER A 269 5.21 -4.07 -7.89
C SER A 269 5.96 -3.39 -6.74
N GLY A 270 6.76 -4.17 -5.99
CA GLY A 270 7.63 -3.61 -4.95
C GLY A 270 8.54 -2.48 -5.44
N THR A 271 9.01 -2.54 -6.69
CA THR A 271 9.82 -1.49 -7.33
C THR A 271 9.01 -0.23 -7.61
N GLU A 272 7.76 -0.35 -8.05
CA GLU A 272 6.88 0.80 -8.29
C GLU A 272 6.51 1.51 -7.00
N LEU A 273 6.19 0.75 -5.94
CA LEU A 273 5.93 1.31 -4.61
C LEU A 273 7.13 2.08 -4.07
N GLN A 274 8.35 1.56 -4.27
CA GLN A 274 9.57 2.25 -3.88
C GLN A 274 9.78 3.55 -4.67
N LYS A 275 9.49 3.56 -5.97
CA LYS A 275 9.53 4.78 -6.80
C LYS A 275 8.48 5.80 -6.37
N GLU A 276 7.26 5.37 -6.05
CA GLU A 276 6.21 6.25 -5.52
C GLU A 276 6.63 6.87 -4.19
N LYS A 277 7.21 6.07 -3.28
CA LYS A 277 7.78 6.56 -2.02
C LYS A 277 8.82 7.65 -2.24
N GLU A 278 9.80 7.39 -3.09
CA GLU A 278 10.88 8.33 -3.41
C GLU A 278 10.31 9.64 -3.94
N LYS A 279 9.35 9.57 -4.90
CA LYS A 279 8.65 10.75 -5.41
C LYS A 279 7.92 11.52 -4.31
N ARG A 280 7.24 10.84 -3.39
CA ARG A 280 6.55 11.49 -2.26
C ARG A 280 7.53 12.19 -1.32
N ILE A 281 8.68 11.56 -1.02
CA ILE A 281 9.69 12.17 -0.16
C ILE A 281 10.31 13.40 -0.84
N GLN A 282 10.68 13.29 -2.13
CA GLN A 282 11.16 14.41 -2.93
C GLN A 282 10.14 15.56 -2.94
N ASN A 283 8.86 15.25 -3.15
CA ASN A 283 7.80 16.25 -3.15
C ASN A 283 7.68 16.98 -1.80
N LYS A 284 7.63 16.23 -0.69
CA LYS A 284 7.57 16.81 0.68
C LYS A 284 8.78 17.71 0.94
N ALA A 285 9.97 17.30 0.51
CA ALA A 285 11.20 18.07 0.68
C ALA A 285 11.16 19.40 -0.11
N ILE A 286 10.70 19.38 -1.36
CA ILE A 286 10.59 20.58 -2.18
C ILE A 286 9.51 21.52 -1.61
N HIS A 287 8.35 21.00 -1.20
CA HIS A 287 7.33 21.83 -0.54
C HIS A 287 7.89 22.55 0.69
N SER A 288 8.64 21.86 1.56
CA SER A 288 9.29 22.51 2.71
C SER A 288 10.23 23.65 2.30
N ILE A 289 10.98 23.49 1.21
CA ILE A 289 11.86 24.55 0.67
C ILE A 289 11.04 25.74 0.16
N LEU A 290 9.92 25.48 -0.53
CA LEU A 290 9.03 26.52 -1.05
C LEU A 290 8.30 27.26 0.09
N ASP A 291 7.90 26.57 1.15
CA ASP A 291 7.29 27.18 2.33
C ASP A 291 8.26 28.11 3.05
N GLU A 292 9.53 27.69 3.22
CA GLU A 292 10.58 28.59 3.74
C GLU A 292 10.78 29.81 2.85
N PHE A 293 10.74 29.63 1.53
CA PHE A 293 10.81 30.75 0.59
C PHE A 293 9.62 31.70 0.75
N LYS A 294 8.41 31.18 0.93
CA LYS A 294 7.21 31.98 1.21
C LYS A 294 7.36 32.78 2.51
N THR A 295 7.82 32.16 3.59
CA THR A 295 8.11 32.86 4.85
C THR A 295 9.15 33.95 4.64
N LYS A 296 10.19 33.71 3.84
CA LYS A 296 11.19 34.74 3.51
C LYS A 296 10.58 35.91 2.74
N ILE A 297 9.66 35.66 1.81
CA ILE A 297 8.91 36.70 1.08
C ILE A 297 8.06 37.56 2.02
N GLU A 298 7.45 36.96 3.04
CA GLU A 298 6.63 37.68 4.01
C GLU A 298 7.43 38.72 4.80
N THR A 299 8.74 38.51 4.97
CA THR A 299 9.65 39.49 5.60
C THR A 299 9.90 40.76 4.76
N ILE A 300 9.54 40.77 3.48
CA ILE A 300 9.68 41.96 2.63
C ILE A 300 8.67 43.02 3.14
N GLY A 301 9.24 44.08 3.70
CA GLY A 301 8.50 45.25 4.20
C GLY A 301 7.78 46.02 3.09
N LYS A 302 7.03 47.06 3.49
CA LYS A 302 6.19 47.84 2.55
C LYS A 302 6.99 48.66 1.52
N HIS A 303 8.30 48.81 1.70
CA HIS A 303 9.15 49.68 0.89
C HIS A 303 9.59 49.07 -0.47
N HIS A 304 9.39 47.77 -0.70
CA HIS A 304 9.76 47.09 -1.95
C HIS A 304 8.58 46.33 -2.58
N PRO A 305 7.47 47.01 -2.95
CA PRO A 305 6.25 46.34 -3.42
C PRO A 305 6.45 45.56 -4.73
N GLN A 306 7.26 46.08 -5.66
CA GLN A 306 7.56 45.40 -6.92
C GLN A 306 8.37 44.11 -6.71
N ALA A 307 9.40 44.16 -5.85
CA ALA A 307 10.19 42.99 -5.50
C ALA A 307 9.35 41.93 -4.78
N LYS A 308 8.49 42.37 -3.84
CA LYS A 308 7.54 41.48 -3.16
C LYS A 308 6.61 40.77 -4.14
N GLN A 309 6.03 41.52 -5.09
CA GLN A 309 5.15 40.95 -6.11
C GLN A 309 5.90 39.97 -7.03
N LYS A 310 7.13 40.30 -7.44
CA LYS A 310 7.96 39.41 -8.27
C LYS A 310 8.29 38.10 -7.51
N ALA A 311 8.63 38.18 -6.23
CA ALA A 311 8.93 37.01 -5.42
C ALA A 311 7.69 36.14 -5.16
N LEU A 312 6.52 36.74 -4.87
CA LEU A 312 5.24 36.02 -4.77
C LEU A 312 4.88 35.30 -6.08
N ASN A 313 5.08 35.97 -7.21
CA ASN A 313 4.82 35.37 -8.53
C ASN A 313 5.78 34.20 -8.82
N LEU A 314 7.05 34.33 -8.43
CA LEU A 314 8.03 33.24 -8.53
C LEU A 314 7.61 32.05 -7.68
N HIS A 315 7.30 32.26 -6.39
CA HIS A 315 6.82 31.20 -5.50
C HIS A 315 5.58 30.49 -6.08
N ARG A 316 4.60 31.25 -6.58
CA ARG A 316 3.39 30.69 -7.20
C ARG A 316 3.72 29.81 -8.41
N GLN A 317 4.60 30.26 -9.30
CA GLN A 317 4.97 29.49 -10.49
C GLN A 317 5.76 28.21 -10.12
N LEU A 318 6.67 28.31 -9.15
CA LEU A 318 7.41 27.13 -8.64
C LEU A 318 6.46 26.10 -8.01
N THR A 319 5.44 26.55 -7.27
CA THR A 319 4.44 25.67 -6.66
C THR A 319 3.54 25.02 -7.71
N GLN A 320 3.02 25.81 -8.65
CA GLN A 320 2.16 25.30 -9.73
C GLN A 320 2.89 24.31 -10.65
N ASN A 321 4.19 24.53 -10.89
CA ASN A 321 4.97 23.58 -11.68
C ASN A 321 5.28 22.30 -10.92
N LEU A 322 5.44 22.36 -9.58
CA LEU A 322 5.60 21.17 -8.75
C LEU A 322 4.32 20.33 -8.75
N GLU A 323 3.15 20.97 -8.62
CA GLU A 323 1.84 20.29 -8.65
C GLU A 323 1.63 19.49 -9.94
N LYS A 324 2.10 20.00 -11.09
CA LYS A 324 2.02 19.27 -12.38
C LYS A 324 2.82 17.96 -12.38
N VAL A 325 3.97 17.93 -11.72
CA VAL A 325 4.79 16.70 -11.59
C VAL A 325 4.08 15.65 -10.74
N VAL A 326 3.35 16.08 -9.72
CA VAL A 326 2.71 15.18 -8.75
C VAL A 326 1.35 14.67 -9.23
N THR A 327 0.59 15.50 -9.95
CA THR A 327 -0.81 15.20 -10.32
C THR A 327 -0.97 14.51 -11.67
N GLN A 328 0.09 14.39 -12.48
CA GLN A 328 0.01 13.79 -13.82
C GLN A 328 0.71 12.42 -13.89
N PRO A 329 -0.01 11.30 -13.69
CA PRO A 329 0.57 9.96 -13.63
C PRO A 329 1.20 9.44 -14.95
N ARG A 330 1.06 10.17 -16.07
CA ARG A 330 1.58 9.77 -17.39
C ARG A 330 2.32 10.89 -18.15
N ALA A 331 2.55 12.05 -17.54
CA ALA A 331 3.23 13.14 -18.24
C ALA A 331 4.75 12.98 -18.21
N SER A 332 5.39 13.37 -19.30
CA SER A 332 6.83 13.49 -19.52
C SER A 332 7.56 14.45 -18.57
N GLN A 333 6.88 14.99 -17.54
CA GLN A 333 7.47 15.85 -16.53
C GLN A 333 7.89 15.03 -15.32
N ASP A 334 9.17 14.72 -15.25
CA ASP A 334 9.83 14.21 -14.05
C ASP A 334 10.39 15.37 -13.21
N PHE A 335 10.91 15.05 -12.02
CA PHE A 335 11.57 16.04 -11.18
C PHE A 335 12.78 16.70 -11.85
N THR A 336 13.40 16.05 -12.84
CA THR A 336 14.48 16.64 -13.66
C THR A 336 13.97 17.84 -14.46
N SER A 337 12.84 17.67 -15.16
CA SER A 337 12.20 18.74 -15.91
C SER A 337 11.73 19.89 -15.02
N TYR A 338 11.34 19.59 -13.77
CA TYR A 338 10.98 20.59 -12.78
C TYR A 338 12.19 21.43 -12.36
N ILE A 339 13.34 20.80 -12.12
CA ILE A 339 14.58 21.53 -11.77
C ILE A 339 14.96 22.53 -12.88
N GLN A 340 14.91 22.11 -14.14
CA GLN A 340 15.21 22.98 -15.29
C GLN A 340 14.27 24.20 -15.36
N GLN A 341 12.97 23.97 -15.17
CA GLN A 341 11.97 25.03 -15.12
C GLN A 341 12.20 25.96 -13.93
N ALA A 342 12.49 25.41 -12.75
CA ALA A 342 12.78 26.18 -11.55
C ALA A 342 14.03 27.06 -11.74
N GLN A 343 15.10 26.50 -12.31
CA GLN A 343 16.32 27.24 -12.64
C GLN A 343 16.02 28.41 -13.59
N THR A 344 15.23 28.17 -14.64
CA THR A 344 14.85 29.20 -15.60
C THR A 344 14.07 30.34 -14.94
N LEU A 345 13.05 29.99 -14.13
CA LEU A 345 12.20 30.96 -13.42
C LEU A 345 13.00 31.77 -12.39
N ILE A 346 13.88 31.12 -11.64
CA ILE A 346 14.69 31.76 -10.62
C ILE A 346 15.71 32.70 -11.27
N THR A 347 16.44 32.26 -12.30
CA THR A 347 17.39 33.10 -13.04
C THR A 347 16.70 34.34 -13.64
N ALA A 348 15.49 34.20 -14.17
CA ALA A 348 14.70 35.32 -14.68
C ALA A 348 14.18 36.28 -13.59
N ALA A 349 14.25 35.90 -12.31
CA ALA A 349 13.87 36.75 -11.18
C ALA A 349 15.05 37.46 -10.53
N ILE A 350 16.28 36.94 -10.68
CA ILE A 350 17.51 37.49 -10.09
C ILE A 350 17.65 39.01 -10.34
N PRO A 351 17.57 39.55 -11.58
CA PRO A 351 17.85 40.96 -11.80
C PRO A 351 16.94 41.91 -11.02
N THR A 352 15.66 41.54 -10.83
CA THR A 352 14.70 42.36 -10.08
C THR A 352 14.91 42.23 -8.56
N LEU A 353 15.12 41.00 -8.08
CA LEU A 353 15.22 40.74 -6.64
C LEU A 353 16.61 41.10 -6.08
N GLU A 354 17.65 41.10 -6.91
CA GLU A 354 18.98 41.59 -6.53
C GLU A 354 18.98 43.09 -6.31
N ARG A 355 18.47 43.84 -7.29
CA ARG A 355 18.43 45.31 -7.26
C ARG A 355 17.74 45.84 -6.00
N ASP A 356 16.65 45.18 -5.59
CA ASP A 356 15.77 45.69 -4.55
C ASP A 356 15.98 45.01 -3.19
N LEU A 357 16.52 43.79 -3.13
CA LEU A 357 16.62 42.98 -1.91
C LEU A 357 17.99 42.32 -1.68
N SER A 358 18.92 42.38 -2.64
CA SER A 358 20.21 41.66 -2.61
C SER A 358 20.06 40.14 -2.41
N TRP A 359 19.13 39.53 -3.17
CA TRP A 359 18.76 38.11 -3.02
C TRP A 359 19.42 37.14 -4.01
N SER A 360 20.39 37.55 -4.83
CA SER A 360 21.01 36.65 -5.83
C SER A 360 21.54 35.36 -5.21
N ASP A 361 22.36 35.46 -4.17
CA ASP A 361 22.93 34.28 -3.50
C ASP A 361 21.86 33.40 -2.87
N TYR A 362 20.83 34.02 -2.30
CA TYR A 362 19.69 33.32 -1.73
C TYR A 362 18.94 32.51 -2.80
N LEU A 363 18.67 33.12 -3.96
CA LEU A 363 17.98 32.49 -5.08
C LEU A 363 18.81 31.37 -5.73
N LEU A 364 20.12 31.57 -5.88
CA LEU A 364 21.01 30.51 -6.35
C LEU A 364 21.06 29.34 -5.36
N ASN A 365 21.04 29.62 -4.06
CA ASN A 365 20.95 28.58 -3.04
C ASN A 365 19.58 27.86 -3.07
N LEU A 366 18.49 28.57 -3.38
CA LEU A 366 17.17 27.97 -3.55
C LEU A 366 17.17 26.90 -4.66
N ILE A 367 17.79 27.18 -5.82
CA ILE A 367 17.95 26.19 -6.91
C ILE A 367 18.71 24.96 -6.40
N LYS A 368 19.85 25.16 -5.73
CA LYS A 368 20.70 24.07 -5.21
C LYS A 368 19.95 23.18 -4.23
N ARG A 369 19.15 23.78 -3.35
CA ARG A 369 18.32 23.06 -2.37
C ARG A 369 17.26 22.21 -3.07
N ILE A 370 16.58 22.76 -4.08
CA ILE A 370 15.59 22.03 -4.89
C ILE A 370 16.25 20.84 -5.60
N ALA A 371 17.38 21.06 -6.28
CA ALA A 371 18.11 19.98 -6.96
C ALA A 371 18.59 18.89 -5.98
N SER A 372 19.07 19.29 -4.81
CA SER A 372 19.51 18.35 -3.77
C SER A 372 18.36 17.52 -3.20
N ALA A 373 17.18 18.13 -3.03
CA ALA A 373 15.98 17.42 -2.55
C ALA A 373 15.57 16.30 -3.50
N VAL A 374 15.69 16.52 -4.82
CA VAL A 374 15.45 15.50 -5.85
C VAL A 374 16.54 14.42 -5.83
N ALA A 375 17.82 14.81 -5.85
CA ALA A 375 18.92 13.86 -5.95
C ALA A 375 19.03 12.90 -4.76
N TYR A 376 18.68 13.36 -3.55
CA TYR A 376 18.96 12.62 -2.32
C TYR A 376 17.74 12.17 -1.54
N GLY A 377 16.52 12.54 -1.93
CA GLY A 377 15.29 12.07 -1.26
C GLY A 377 15.33 12.21 0.27
N CYS A 378 16.04 13.22 0.79
CA CYS A 378 16.33 13.50 2.20
C CYS A 378 17.23 12.52 2.98
N THR A 379 18.49 12.93 3.23
CA THR A 379 19.27 12.61 4.45
C THR A 379 18.71 13.30 5.72
N LEU A 380 17.43 13.63 5.77
CA LEU A 380 16.78 14.43 6.82
C LEU A 380 15.82 13.59 7.69
N GLY A 381 16.24 12.36 7.99
CA GLY A 381 15.49 11.44 8.82
C GLY A 381 16.12 11.16 10.19
N TYR A 382 16.91 12.06 10.78
CA TYR A 382 17.31 12.02 12.21
C TYR A 382 18.16 13.24 12.62
N ALA A 383 17.57 14.42 12.82
CA ALA A 383 18.18 15.44 13.69
C ALA A 383 17.22 16.60 14.01
N GLN A 384 16.77 16.68 15.26
CA GLN A 384 16.23 17.92 15.86
C GLN A 384 17.30 18.98 16.13
N ARG A 385 18.47 18.92 15.48
CA ARG A 385 19.51 19.94 15.56
C ARG A 385 20.22 20.02 14.23
N PHE A 386 20.28 21.23 13.68
CA PHE A 386 21.24 21.61 12.64
C PHE A 386 22.56 20.86 12.82
N PHE A 387 22.87 19.95 11.91
CA PHE A 387 24.25 19.72 11.51
C PHE A 387 24.38 20.29 10.11
N PRO A 388 25.46 21.05 9.84
CA PRO A 388 25.75 21.46 8.49
C PRO A 388 25.89 20.16 7.68
N MET A 389 25.10 20.01 6.62
CA MET A 389 25.50 19.09 5.55
C MET A 389 26.97 19.42 5.26
N LYS A 390 27.83 18.42 5.08
CA LYS A 390 29.11 18.68 4.42
C LYS A 390 28.74 19.27 3.06
N THR A 391 28.78 20.60 2.99
CA THR A 391 28.40 21.43 1.86
C THR A 391 29.09 20.95 0.60
N ALA A 392 30.27 20.34 0.74
CA ALA A 392 31.03 19.70 -0.32
C ALA A 392 30.24 18.65 -1.13
N GLU A 393 29.69 17.59 -0.54
CA GLU A 393 29.12 16.47 -1.33
C GLU A 393 27.81 16.85 -2.02
N ALA A 394 26.94 17.58 -1.33
CA ALA A 394 25.70 18.12 -1.91
C ALA A 394 25.99 19.20 -2.96
N ALA A 395 26.99 20.06 -2.75
CA ALA A 395 27.41 21.03 -3.76
C ALA A 395 28.08 20.36 -4.96
N THR A 396 28.86 19.29 -4.77
CA THR A 396 29.50 18.56 -5.88
C THR A 396 28.46 17.89 -6.75
N ALA A 397 27.45 17.22 -6.19
CA ALA A 397 26.40 16.60 -6.99
C ALA A 397 25.42 17.62 -7.59
N ALA A 398 25.08 18.70 -6.88
CA ALA A 398 24.30 19.80 -7.45
C ALA A 398 25.06 20.55 -8.55
N SER A 399 26.39 20.70 -8.42
CA SER A 399 27.26 21.21 -9.47
C SER A 399 27.41 20.23 -10.62
N GLN A 400 27.52 18.92 -10.37
CA GLN A 400 27.61 17.91 -11.42
C GLN A 400 26.31 17.84 -12.23
N LEU A 401 25.15 17.82 -11.55
CA LEU A 401 23.84 17.91 -12.18
C LEU A 401 23.67 19.25 -12.91
N GLY A 402 24.14 20.36 -12.34
CA GLY A 402 24.18 21.66 -13.01
C GLY A 402 25.03 21.67 -14.28
N ILE A 403 26.22 21.07 -14.23
CA ILE A 403 27.15 20.90 -15.37
C ILE A 403 26.53 19.99 -16.44
N ASP A 404 25.87 18.91 -16.04
CA ASP A 404 25.26 17.96 -16.98
C ASP A 404 24.02 18.55 -17.66
N LEU A 405 23.27 19.41 -16.96
CA LEU A 405 22.17 20.21 -17.50
C LEU A 405 22.64 21.32 -18.45
N GLU A 406 23.76 21.98 -18.13
CA GLU A 406 24.38 22.97 -19.04
C GLU A 406 24.87 22.31 -20.34
N LYS A 407 25.49 21.12 -20.24
CA LYS A 407 25.94 20.34 -21.42
C LYS A 407 24.80 19.85 -22.31
N THR A 408 23.62 19.56 -21.76
CA THR A 408 22.45 19.18 -22.56
C THR A 408 21.74 20.39 -23.20
N SER A 409 21.90 21.59 -22.63
CA SER A 409 21.40 22.84 -23.22
C SER A 409 22.32 23.46 -24.29
N ALA A 410 23.58 23.02 -24.37
CA ALA A 410 24.56 23.45 -25.36
C ALA A 410 24.76 22.39 -26.46
N GLY A 411 23.76 22.23 -27.34
CA GLY A 411 23.98 21.66 -28.68
C GLY A 411 24.72 22.67 -29.59
N PRO A 412 25.52 22.22 -30.58
CA PRO A 412 26.60 23.01 -31.14
C PRO A 412 26.06 24.14 -32.03
N LEU A 413 26.22 25.38 -31.57
CA LEU A 413 26.31 26.53 -32.45
C LEU A 413 27.81 26.86 -32.61
N PHE A 414 28.20 27.04 -33.88
CA PHE A 414 29.51 27.41 -34.41
C PHE A 414 30.44 26.25 -34.83
N SER A 415 30.31 25.89 -36.10
CA SER A 415 31.46 25.62 -36.97
C SER A 415 31.16 26.13 -38.38
N ILE A 416 31.69 27.33 -38.67
CA ILE A 416 31.92 28.04 -39.95
C ILE A 416 30.70 28.31 -40.84
#